data_AF-A0A0W7XAU3-F1
#
_entry.id   AF-A0A0W7XAU3-F1
#
_cell.length_a   1.000
_cell.length_b   1.000
_cell.length_c   1.000
_cell.angle_alpha   90.00
_cell.angle_beta   90.00
_cell.angle_gamma   90.00
#
_symmetry.space_group_name_H-M   'P 1'
#
loop_
_entity.id
_entity.type
_entity.pdbx_description
1 polymer ?
#
loop_
_entity_poly.entity_id
_entity_poly.type
_entity_poly.pdbx_seq_one_letter_code
_entity_poly.pdbx_strand_id
1 'polypeptide(L)' 'MTTASPRWFKSSYSNNGGNCVEVAANLVVTSGVVPVRDSKRPTGPALNFPVDAYASFVSGVKAGWFDNT' A
#
# COMPACT_ATOMS: atom_id res chain seq x y z
N MET A 1 -1.18 13.72 -21.02
CA MET A 1 -1.49 13.30 -19.63
C MET A 1 -0.16 13.01 -18.96
N THR A 2 0.15 13.69 -17.86
CA THR A 2 1.43 13.49 -17.16
C THR A 2 1.32 12.22 -16.31
N THR A 3 1.94 11.12 -16.75
CA THR A 3 1.99 9.89 -15.96
C THR A 3 2.85 10.15 -14.73
N ALA A 4 2.22 10.21 -13.56
CA ALA A 4 2.95 10.32 -12.31
C ALA A 4 3.58 8.96 -11.95
N SER A 5 4.85 8.97 -11.53
CA SER A 5 5.55 7.76 -11.08
C SER A 5 5.20 7.42 -9.63
N PRO A 6 5.16 6.14 -9.23
CA PRO A 6 4.95 5.76 -7.83
C PRO A 6 6.04 6.32 -6.91
N ARG A 7 5.64 6.98 -5.83
CA ARG A 7 6.53 7.40 -4.73
C ARG A 7 6.36 6.44 -3.56
N TRP A 8 7.20 5.40 -3.55
CA TRP A 8 7.17 4.35 -2.54
C TRP A 8 7.56 4.89 -1.17
N PHE A 9 6.77 4.55 -0.15
CA PHE A 9 7.14 4.76 1.24
C PHE A 9 6.82 3.53 2.08
N LYS A 10 7.63 3.33 3.12
CA LYS A 10 7.51 2.26 4.10
C LYS A 10 7.02 2.84 5.42
N SER A 11 6.20 2.09 6.16
CA SER A 11 5.83 2.47 7.53
C SER A 11 7.07 2.49 8.43
N SER A 12 7.13 3.45 9.35
CA SER A 12 8.15 3.50 10.42
C SER A 12 8.07 2.29 11.37
N TYR A 13 6.91 1.61 11.42
CA TYR A 13 6.69 0.41 12.23
C TYR A 13 7.21 -0.88 11.58
N SER A 14 7.73 -0.83 10.34
CA SER A 14 8.18 -2.02 9.60
C SER A 14 9.55 -2.58 10.04
N ASN A 15 10.03 -2.27 11.25
CA ASN A 15 11.37 -2.66 11.72
C ASN A 15 11.44 -4.08 12.35
N ASN A 16 10.29 -4.75 12.52
CA ASN A 16 10.20 -6.06 13.20
C ASN A 16 10.37 -7.26 12.24
N GLY A 17 11.58 -7.50 11.73
CA GLY A 17 11.93 -8.85 11.23
C GLY A 17 11.57 -9.18 9.78
N GLY A 18 11.35 -8.18 8.93
CA GLY A 18 11.54 -8.34 7.48
C GLY A 18 10.30 -8.52 6.60
N ASN A 19 9.07 -8.55 7.11
CA ASN A 19 7.87 -8.61 6.25
C ASN A 19 7.36 -7.22 5.87
N CYS A 20 8.24 -6.40 5.28
CA CYS A 20 7.94 -5.00 5.00
C CYS A 20 7.18 -4.83 3.67
N VAL A 21 6.05 -4.13 3.70
CA VAL A 21 5.36 -3.63 2.51
C VAL A 21 5.68 -2.14 2.27
N GLU A 22 5.68 -1.75 1.01
CA GLU A 22 5.75 -0.35 0.56
C GLU A 22 4.48 0.02 -0.20
N VAL A 23 4.02 1.26 -0.03
CA VAL A 23 2.82 1.77 -0.70
C VAL A 23 3.10 3.10 -1.41
N ALA A 24 2.32 3.43 -2.44
CA ALA A 24 2.48 4.68 -3.21
C ALA A 24 1.16 5.45 -3.34
N ALA A 25 0.81 6.22 -2.31
CA ALA A 25 -0.46 6.97 -2.26
C ALA A 25 -0.52 8.18 -3.21
N ASN A 26 0.60 8.60 -3.82
CA ASN A 26 0.63 9.76 -4.71
C ASN A 26 -0.12 9.55 -6.05
N LEU A 27 -0.50 8.31 -6.36
CA LEU A 27 -1.21 7.97 -7.59
C LEU A 27 -2.74 7.90 -7.41
N VAL A 28 -3.24 8.11 -6.18
CA VAL A 28 -4.67 8.12 -5.88
C VAL A 28 -5.44 9.10 -6.78
N VAL A 29 -4.92 10.33 -6.92
CA VAL A 29 -5.59 11.40 -7.68
C VAL A 29 -5.48 11.20 -9.19
N THR A 30 -4.34 10.72 -9.68
CA THR A 30 -4.05 10.64 -11.11
C THR A 30 -4.44 9.32 -11.75
N SER A 31 -4.48 8.24 -10.97
CA SER A 31 -4.67 6.87 -11.47
C SER A 31 -5.77 6.10 -10.72
N GLY A 32 -6.36 6.66 -9.66
CA GLY A 32 -7.44 6.01 -8.92
C GLY A 32 -7.02 4.73 -8.20
N VAL A 33 -5.72 4.55 -7.94
CA VAL A 33 -5.17 3.33 -7.30
C VAL A 33 -4.14 3.65 -6.23
N VAL A 34 -3.99 2.69 -5.31
CA VAL A 34 -2.90 2.61 -4.33
C VAL A 34 -2.05 1.37 -4.64
N PRO A 35 -0.89 1.53 -5.29
CA PRO A 35 0.04 0.44 -5.48
C PRO A 35 0.66 0.00 -4.15
N VAL A 36 0.78 -1.32 -3.98
CA VAL A 36 1.44 -1.97 -2.83
C VAL A 36 2.42 -3.01 -3.35
N ARG A 37 3.64 -3.05 -2.80
CA ARG A 37 4.65 -4.04 -3.18
C ARG A 37 5.40 -4.60 -1.99
N ASP A 38 6.07 -5.72 -2.22
CA ASP A 38 7.06 -6.28 -1.32
C ASP A 38 8.34 -5.43 -1.36
N SER A 39 8.73 -4.87 -0.21
CA SER A 39 9.94 -4.05 -0.10
C SER A 39 11.21 -4.86 -0.40
N LYS A 40 11.18 -6.19 -0.22
CA LYS A 40 12.31 -7.09 -0.50
C LYS A 40 12.48 -7.37 -1.99
N ARG A 41 11.44 -7.13 -2.79
CA ARG A 41 11.44 -7.35 -4.24
C ARG A 41 11.00 -6.07 -4.97
N PRO A 42 11.76 -4.96 -4.86
CA PRO A 42 11.34 -3.66 -5.38
C PRO A 42 11.22 -3.61 -6.91
N THR A 43 11.91 -4.50 -7.63
CA THR A 43 11.80 -4.69 -9.08
C THR A 43 10.72 -5.70 -9.49
N GLY A 44 10.08 -6.34 -8.52
CA GLY A 44 8.96 -7.25 -8.74
C GLY A 44 7.64 -6.53 -9.01
N PRO A 45 6.57 -7.27 -9.32
CA PRO A 45 5.25 -6.70 -9.58
C PRO A 45 4.66 -6.05 -8.32
N ALA A 46 3.91 -4.96 -8.53
CA ALA A 46 3.08 -4.32 -7.51
C ALA A 46 1.61 -4.67 -7.71
N LEU A 47 0.87 -4.77 -6.61
CA LEU A 47 -0.59 -4.90 -6.61
C LEU A 47 -1.22 -3.51 -6.64
N ASN A 48 -2.13 -3.24 -7.57
CA ASN A 48 -2.82 -1.96 -7.67
C ASN A 48 -4.23 -2.09 -7.09
N PHE A 49 -4.43 -1.56 -5.89
CA PHE A 49 -5.75 -1.56 -5.26
C PHE A 49 -6.54 -0.32 -5.67
N PRO A 50 -7.83 -0.45 -6.03
CA PRO A 50 -8.74 0.69 -6.08
C PRO A 50 -8.73 1.47 -4.76
N VAL A 51 -8.88 2.79 -4.84
CA VAL A 51 -8.76 3.68 -3.67
C VAL A 51 -9.79 3.37 -2.59
N ASP A 52 -11.03 3.08 -3.00
CA ASP A 52 -12.14 2.72 -2.12
C ASP A 52 -11.91 1.37 -1.42
N ALA A 53 -11.38 0.38 -2.15
CA ALA A 53 -11.02 -0.91 -1.59
C ALA A 53 -9.88 -0.78 -0.56
N TYR A 54 -8.83 -0.01 -0.88
CA TYR A 54 -7.72 0.23 0.04
C TYR A 54 -8.19 0.99 1.30
N ALA A 55 -9.03 2.01 1.14
CA ALA A 55 -9.60 2.76 2.26
C ALA A 55 -10.47 1.87 3.17
N SER A 56 -11.31 1.02 2.57
CA SER A 56 -12.14 0.07 3.31
C SER A 56 -11.30 -0.95 4.08
N PHE A 57 -10.23 -1.47 3.46
CA PHE A 57 -9.27 -2.35 4.11
C PHE A 57 -8.61 -1.68 5.33
N VAL A 58 -8.08 -0.46 5.18
CA VAL A 58 -7.46 0.27 6.29
C VAL A 58 -8.47 0.57 7.41
N SER A 59 -9.72 0.89 7.05
CA SER A 59 -10.79 1.09 8.03
C SER A 59 -11.07 -0.20 8.81
N GLY A 60 -11.15 -1.34 8.14
CA GLY A 60 -11.36 -2.64 8.79
C GLY A 60 -10.21 -3.03 9.71
N VAL A 61 -8.96 -2.78 9.31
CA VAL A 61 -7.78 -3.00 10.17
C VAL A 61 -7.87 -2.13 11.43
N LYS A 62 -8.20 -0.84 11.30
CA LYS A 62 -8.36 0.06 12.46
C LYS A 62 -9.51 -0.34 13.39
N ALA A 63 -10.55 -0.95 12.84
CA ALA A 63 -11.70 -1.45 13.60
C ALA A 63 -11.45 -2.84 14.20
N GLY A 64 -10.27 -3.43 14.01
CA GLY A 64 -9.91 -4.76 14.51
C GLY A 64 -10.64 -5.91 13.81
N TRP A 65 -11.20 -5.70 12.62
CA TRP A 65 -11.96 -6.74 11.90
C TRP A 65 -11.11 -7.92 11.45
N PHE A 66 -9.80 -7.72 11.34
CA PHE A 66 -8.85 -8.75 10.93
C PHE A 66 -8.03 -9.29 12.11
N ASP A 67 -8.30 -8.81 13.32
CA ASP A 67 -7.69 -9.28 14.56
C ASP A 67 -8.49 -10.52 15.02
N ASN A 68 -8.40 -11.62 14.27
CA ASN A 68 -8.88 -12.90 14.79
C ASN A 68 -8.09 -13.20 16.08
N THR A 69 -8.82 -13.34 17.20
CA THR A 69 -8.34 -13.68 18.55
C THR A 69 -7.33 -14.81 18.58
#